data_AF-A0A940WT99-F1
#
_entry.id   AF-A0A940WT99-F1
#
_cell.length_a   1.000
_cell.length_b   1.000
_cell.length_c   1.000
_cell.angle_alpha   90.00
_cell.angle_beta   90.00
_cell.angle_gamma   90.00
#
_symmetry.space_group_name_H-M   'P 1'
#
loop_
_entity.id
_entity.type
_entity.pdbx_description
1 polymer ?
#
loop_
_entity_poly.entity_id
_entity_poly.type
_entity_poly.pdbx_seq_one_letter_code
_entity_poly.pdbx_strand_id
1 'polypeptide(L)'
;MGEVHTALLQNSGEIQEPVCRQVLGLMAGETVRVSRRPIAHALSPDLLTGVDCRLPSASQARVRAVGTVVSRCAITGGRVAQGSSYVRVERAAVDRRLSWSHYLSRPGVAEVLGKAKAGDLAAGFLDGAPPDCLDLGAISGRFLDLAQSSPLLDRRAPFRIPRTRLRWVTEVGEPSIRFTLHSDQVRTVRIAHPEPFTPALAALCEDLALHDWLLTTLLVLVERAGIGSAPGAQAAAKLAPAVDHLLHLWMPGAHVGESLAPYWESLDRRPGFTRQWRTLEDRVRDQVALNTLTLLSITAQTGRRCQ
;
A
#
# COMPACT_ATOMS: atom_id res chain seq x y z
N MET A 1 -7.52 -12.03 -6.41
CA MET A 1 -7.05 -11.80 -5.02
C MET A 1 -5.66 -11.21 -5.07
N GLY A 2 -5.26 -10.46 -4.06
CA GLY A 2 -3.94 -9.84 -4.01
C GLY A 2 -3.56 -9.36 -2.62
N GLU A 3 -2.31 -8.96 -2.48
CA GLU A 3 -1.78 -8.38 -1.27
C GLU A 3 -0.87 -7.20 -1.63
N VAL A 4 -1.04 -6.10 -0.89
CA VAL A 4 -0.20 -4.90 -1.00
C VAL A 4 0.47 -4.68 0.34
N HIS A 5 1.76 -4.43 0.28
CA HIS A 5 2.55 -4.07 1.42
C HIS A 5 3.06 -2.65 1.24
N THR A 6 2.82 -1.78 2.22
CA THR A 6 3.21 -0.37 2.18
C THR A 6 4.19 -0.06 3.30
N ALA A 7 5.28 0.64 2.98
CA ALA A 7 6.25 1.10 3.97
C ALA A 7 6.92 2.40 3.52
N LEU A 8 7.50 3.12 4.48
CA LEU A 8 8.42 4.20 4.20
C LEU A 8 9.68 3.66 3.51
N LEU A 9 10.12 4.32 2.45
CA LEU A 9 11.38 4.03 1.79
C LEU A 9 12.52 4.25 2.80
N GLN A 10 13.48 3.33 2.83
CA GLN A 10 14.62 3.39 3.73
C GLN A 10 15.66 4.42 3.23
N ASN A 11 15.24 5.68 3.13
CA ASN A 11 16.04 6.81 2.70
C ASN A 11 15.73 8.06 3.55
N SER A 12 16.73 8.87 3.88
CA SER A 12 16.52 10.09 4.69
C SER A 12 15.70 11.15 3.95
N GLY A 13 15.97 11.28 2.66
CA GLY A 13 15.37 12.25 1.76
C GLY A 13 14.38 11.63 0.78
N GLU A 14 13.75 12.50 0.00
CA GLU A 14 13.00 12.11 -1.18
C GLU A 14 14.01 11.70 -2.24
N ILE A 15 13.84 10.52 -2.83
CA ILE A 15 14.64 10.13 -3.98
C ILE A 15 14.03 10.69 -5.27
N GLN A 16 14.90 11.18 -6.15
CA GLN A 16 14.49 11.77 -7.42
C GLN A 16 14.13 10.70 -8.45
N GLU A 17 13.37 11.08 -9.48
CA GLU A 17 12.91 10.19 -10.55
C GLU A 17 14.01 9.27 -11.14
N PRO A 18 15.23 9.74 -11.46
CA PRO A 18 16.29 8.86 -11.97
C PRO A 18 16.68 7.75 -10.99
N VAL A 19 16.70 8.05 -9.69
CA VAL A 19 17.00 7.08 -8.64
C VAL A 19 15.83 6.11 -8.49
N CYS A 20 14.58 6.58 -8.54
CA CYS A 20 13.40 5.71 -8.55
C CYS A 20 13.46 4.68 -9.68
N ARG A 21 13.82 5.10 -10.90
CA ARG A 21 13.95 4.20 -12.06
C ARG A 21 15.03 3.14 -11.85
N GLN A 22 16.15 3.48 -11.22
CA GLN A 22 17.21 2.52 -10.95
C GLN A 22 16.83 1.55 -9.83
N VAL A 23 16.21 2.04 -8.75
CA VAL A 23 15.71 1.20 -7.64
C VAL A 23 14.63 0.22 -8.12
N LEU A 24 13.74 0.67 -9.01
CA LEU A 24 12.64 -0.15 -9.56
C LEU A 24 13.02 -0.90 -10.84
N GLY A 25 14.25 -0.75 -11.33
CA GLY A 25 14.81 -1.46 -12.49
C GLY A 25 15.12 -2.93 -12.18
N LEU A 26 14.17 -3.64 -11.58
CA LEU A 26 14.31 -5.00 -11.04
C LEU A 26 14.32 -6.07 -12.14
N MET A 27 14.03 -5.69 -13.39
CA MET A 27 14.05 -6.57 -14.56
C MET A 27 14.87 -5.91 -15.68
N ALA A 28 15.87 -6.63 -16.19
CA ALA A 28 16.70 -6.14 -17.28
C ALA A 28 15.89 -6.01 -18.57
N GLY A 29 16.04 -4.89 -19.29
CA GLY A 29 15.41 -4.65 -20.58
C GLY A 29 13.98 -4.10 -20.53
N GLU A 30 13.36 -4.07 -19.36
CA GLU A 30 12.01 -3.51 -19.17
C GLU A 30 12.07 -2.08 -18.60
N THR A 31 11.03 -1.30 -18.86
CA THR A 31 11.00 0.13 -18.50
C THR A 31 10.13 0.41 -17.27
N VAL A 32 10.68 1.19 -16.34
CA VAL A 32 9.92 1.71 -15.20
C VAL A 32 8.99 2.81 -15.71
N ARG A 33 7.69 2.67 -15.43
CA ARG A 33 6.68 3.68 -15.74
C ARG A 33 6.76 4.79 -14.70
N VAL A 34 6.69 6.04 -15.14
CA VAL A 34 6.72 7.20 -14.24
C VAL A 34 5.60 8.18 -14.59
N SER A 35 4.91 8.67 -13.57
CA SER A 35 4.05 9.84 -13.62
C SER A 35 4.62 10.94 -12.72
N ARG A 36 4.49 12.20 -13.12
CA ARG A 36 4.86 13.39 -12.32
C ARG A 36 3.67 14.10 -11.69
N ARG A 37 2.45 13.71 -12.08
CA ARG A 37 1.21 14.39 -11.69
C ARG A 37 0.13 13.36 -11.30
N PRO A 38 -0.72 13.70 -10.32
CA PRO A 38 -0.62 14.88 -9.45
C PRO A 38 0.55 14.80 -8.46
N ILE A 39 1.06 13.59 -8.23
CA ILE A 39 2.26 13.32 -7.44
C ILE A 39 3.26 12.49 -8.24
N ALA A 40 4.54 12.62 -7.94
CA ALA A 40 5.56 11.75 -8.52
C ALA A 40 5.27 10.29 -8.15
N HIS A 41 5.17 9.42 -9.14
CA HIS A 41 4.87 8.01 -8.95
C HIS A 41 5.68 7.20 -9.95
N ALA A 42 6.45 6.23 -9.46
CA ALA A 42 7.22 5.31 -10.30
C ALA A 42 6.73 3.89 -10.04
N LEU A 43 6.57 3.10 -11.10
CA LEU A 43 6.03 1.75 -11.06
C LEU A 43 6.91 0.81 -11.87
N SER A 44 7.36 -0.27 -11.24
CA SER A 44 8.15 -1.30 -11.91
C SER A 44 7.35 -1.99 -13.03
N PRO A 45 8.05 -2.65 -13.96
CA PRO A 45 7.45 -3.69 -14.79
C PRO A 45 6.79 -4.77 -13.94
N ASP A 46 5.80 -5.45 -14.52
CA ASP A 46 5.16 -6.60 -13.88
C ASP A 46 6.08 -7.82 -13.96
N LEU A 47 6.35 -8.46 -12.83
CA LEU A 47 7.12 -9.70 -12.72
C LEU A 47 6.18 -10.89 -12.52
N LEU A 48 6.41 -11.97 -13.27
CA LEU A 48 5.64 -13.21 -13.14
C LEU A 48 6.38 -14.23 -12.27
N THR A 49 5.68 -14.74 -11.25
CA THR A 49 6.14 -15.88 -10.44
C THR A 49 5.25 -17.08 -10.73
N GLY A 50 5.84 -18.17 -11.24
CA GLY A 50 5.14 -19.45 -11.38
C GLY A 50 4.81 -20.04 -10.01
N VAL A 51 3.58 -20.54 -9.85
CA VAL A 51 3.10 -21.17 -8.62
C VAL A 51 2.44 -22.52 -8.92
N ASP A 52 2.67 -23.49 -8.04
CA ASP A 52 1.98 -24.78 -7.99
C ASP A 52 1.82 -25.14 -6.51
N CYS A 53 0.71 -24.72 -5.93
CA CYS A 53 0.52 -24.73 -4.48
C CYS A 53 -0.96 -24.90 -4.11
N ARG A 54 -1.24 -25.00 -2.81
CA ARG A 54 -2.62 -24.97 -2.32
C ARG A 54 -3.11 -23.52 -2.24
N LEU A 55 -4.40 -23.32 -2.46
CA LEU A 55 -5.07 -22.05 -2.17
C LEU A 55 -5.68 -22.11 -0.76
N PRO A 56 -5.62 -21.01 0.00
CA PRO A 56 -6.32 -20.91 1.26
C PRO A 56 -7.83 -20.96 1.05
N SER A 57 -8.54 -21.67 1.93
CA SER A 57 -9.99 -21.85 1.90
C SER A 57 -10.56 -21.79 3.32
N ALA A 58 -11.70 -21.13 3.52
CA ALA A 58 -12.31 -21.02 4.85
C ALA A 58 -12.74 -22.39 5.38
N SER A 59 -13.23 -23.26 4.48
CA SER A 59 -13.57 -24.66 4.78
C SER A 59 -12.37 -25.59 5.00
N GLN A 60 -11.14 -25.09 4.89
CA GLN A 60 -9.90 -25.89 4.94
C GLN A 60 -9.81 -26.99 3.86
N ALA A 61 -10.60 -26.85 2.79
CA ALA A 61 -10.49 -27.69 1.60
C ALA A 61 -9.09 -27.58 0.96
N ARG A 62 -8.52 -28.72 0.58
CA ARG A 62 -7.24 -28.81 -0.12
C ARG A 62 -7.38 -28.49 -1.60
N VAL A 63 -7.54 -27.21 -1.91
CA VAL A 63 -7.69 -26.72 -3.29
C VAL A 63 -6.30 -26.49 -3.88
N ARG A 64 -5.91 -27.24 -4.92
CA ARG A 64 -4.64 -27.03 -5.63
C ARG A 64 -4.84 -26.06 -6.79
N ALA A 65 -3.90 -25.14 -6.98
CA ALA A 65 -3.87 -24.27 -8.14
C ALA A 65 -2.47 -24.20 -8.75
N VAL A 66 -2.42 -24.03 -10.07
CA VAL A 66 -1.18 -23.90 -10.85
C VAL A 66 -1.31 -22.71 -11.78
N GLY A 67 -0.28 -21.88 -11.86
CA GLY A 67 -0.29 -20.73 -12.76
C GLY A 67 0.78 -19.70 -12.47
N THR A 68 0.46 -18.43 -12.70
CA THR A 68 1.38 -17.31 -12.47
C THR A 68 0.77 -16.23 -11.60
N VAL A 69 1.58 -15.67 -10.71
CA VAL A 69 1.28 -14.50 -9.88
C VAL A 69 1.99 -13.30 -10.48
N VAL A 70 1.28 -12.18 -10.63
CA VAL A 70 1.87 -10.90 -11.02
C VAL A 70 2.37 -10.19 -9.77
N SER A 71 3.57 -9.63 -9.82
CA SER A 71 4.12 -8.78 -8.77
C SER A 71 4.71 -7.50 -9.33
N ARG A 72 4.59 -6.40 -8.59
CA ARG A 72 5.15 -5.11 -8.97
C ARG A 72 5.48 -4.27 -7.73
N CYS A 73 6.36 -3.29 -7.92
CA CYS A 73 6.79 -2.37 -6.88
C CYS A 73 6.54 -0.94 -7.34
N ALA A 74 6.06 -0.10 -6.44
CA ALA A 74 5.81 1.30 -6.70
C ALA A 74 6.53 2.18 -5.68
N ILE A 75 6.91 3.38 -6.10
CA ILE A 75 7.43 4.44 -5.24
C ILE A 75 6.61 5.70 -5.48
N THR A 76 5.95 6.20 -4.44
CA THR A 76 5.14 7.42 -4.47
C THR A 76 5.83 8.55 -3.72
N GLY A 77 5.90 9.72 -4.36
CA GLY A 77 6.57 10.93 -3.90
C GLY A 77 8.04 10.74 -3.56
N GLY A 78 8.72 9.71 -4.09
CA GLY A 78 10.09 9.35 -3.70
C GLY A 78 10.25 8.99 -2.22
N ARG A 79 9.15 8.68 -1.52
CA ARG A 79 9.09 8.52 -0.06
C ARG A 79 8.47 7.20 0.38
N VAL A 80 7.37 6.79 -0.25
CA VAL A 80 6.63 5.59 0.15
C VAL A 80 6.82 4.52 -0.89
N ALA A 81 7.20 3.32 -0.45
CA ALA A 81 7.39 2.17 -1.31
C ALA A 81 6.29 1.13 -1.06
N GLN A 82 5.77 0.56 -2.14
CA GLN A 82 4.77 -0.49 -2.11
C GLN A 82 5.26 -1.70 -2.88
N GLY A 83 5.10 -2.89 -2.31
CA GLY A 83 5.20 -4.16 -3.03
C GLY A 83 3.81 -4.75 -3.15
N SER A 84 3.41 -5.13 -4.35
CA SER A 84 2.07 -5.66 -4.65
C SER A 84 2.19 -6.96 -5.40
N SER A 85 1.35 -7.93 -5.04
CA SER A 85 1.21 -9.20 -5.78
C SER A 85 -0.25 -9.57 -5.90
N TYR A 86 -0.66 -10.03 -7.07
CA TYR A 86 -2.04 -10.45 -7.31
C TYR A 86 -2.15 -11.58 -8.31
N VAL A 87 -3.26 -12.29 -8.21
CA VAL A 87 -3.61 -13.41 -9.08
C VAL A 87 -5.12 -13.48 -9.28
N ARG A 88 -5.52 -13.75 -10.52
CA ARG A 88 -6.87 -14.15 -10.88
C ARG A 88 -6.97 -15.66 -10.78
N VAL A 89 -7.93 -16.13 -10.00
CA VAL A 89 -8.16 -17.55 -9.82
C VAL A 89 -9.32 -18.00 -10.68
N GLU A 90 -9.09 -19.04 -11.47
CA GLU A 90 -10.08 -19.59 -12.38
C GLU A 90 -10.16 -21.10 -12.22
N ARG A 91 -11.29 -21.69 -12.60
CA ARG A 91 -11.38 -23.14 -12.70
C ARG A 91 -10.61 -23.61 -13.94
N ALA A 92 -9.78 -24.64 -13.80
CA ALA A 92 -9.11 -25.25 -14.93
C ALA A 92 -10.13 -25.85 -15.91
N ALA A 93 -9.83 -25.75 -17.22
CA ALA A 93 -10.63 -26.43 -18.25
C ALA A 93 -10.47 -27.95 -18.19
N VAL A 94 -9.33 -28.42 -17.67
CA VAL A 94 -9.02 -29.84 -17.49
C VAL A 94 -8.51 -30.05 -16.07
N ASP A 95 -9.02 -31.07 -15.38
CA ASP A 95 -8.66 -31.41 -13.99
C ASP A 95 -7.29 -32.12 -13.89
N ARG A 96 -6.28 -31.65 -14.64
CA ARG A 96 -4.88 -32.07 -14.53
C ARG A 96 -3.95 -30.90 -14.81
N ARG A 97 -2.74 -30.96 -14.24
CA ARG A 97 -1.68 -29.99 -14.52
C ARG A 97 -1.27 -30.04 -15.99
N LEU A 98 -1.14 -28.87 -16.61
CA LEU A 98 -0.64 -28.70 -17.99
C LEU A 98 0.86 -28.31 -17.99
N SER A 99 1.44 -28.14 -19.18
CA SER A 99 2.83 -27.69 -19.31
C SER A 99 3.00 -26.24 -18.85
N TRP A 100 4.22 -25.83 -18.49
CA TRP A 100 4.48 -24.43 -18.12
C TRP A 100 4.18 -23.43 -19.24
N SER A 101 4.33 -23.83 -20.51
CA SER A 101 3.97 -22.98 -21.66
C SER A 101 2.50 -22.54 -21.64
N HIS A 102 1.59 -23.39 -21.15
CA HIS A 102 0.18 -23.06 -20.98
C HIS A 102 -0.04 -21.98 -19.92
N TYR A 103 0.65 -22.08 -18.79
CA TYR A 103 0.49 -21.10 -17.70
C TYR A 103 1.21 -19.77 -17.99
N LEU A 104 2.34 -19.81 -18.69
CA LEU A 104 3.09 -18.62 -19.07
C LEU A 104 2.39 -17.80 -20.16
N SER A 105 1.56 -18.42 -21.01
CA SER A 105 0.71 -17.69 -21.96
C SER A 105 -0.51 -17.02 -21.30
N ARG A 106 -0.71 -17.24 -19.99
CA ARG A 106 -1.81 -16.66 -19.18
C ARG A 106 -1.27 -15.92 -17.94
N PRO A 107 -0.57 -14.78 -18.12
CA PRO A 107 -0.01 -14.00 -17.03
C PRO A 107 -1.05 -13.64 -15.96
N GLY A 108 -0.70 -13.84 -14.69
CA GLY A 108 -1.53 -13.49 -13.54
C GLY A 108 -2.75 -14.39 -13.33
N VAL A 109 -2.81 -15.55 -13.99
CA VAL A 109 -3.88 -16.53 -13.81
C VAL A 109 -3.34 -17.75 -13.08
N ALA A 110 -4.04 -18.18 -12.04
CA ALA A 110 -3.87 -19.48 -11.40
C ALA A 110 -5.13 -20.33 -11.59
N GLU A 111 -4.96 -21.49 -12.22
CA GLU A 111 -6.03 -22.42 -12.49
C GLU A 111 -6.17 -23.43 -11.36
N VAL A 112 -7.38 -23.52 -10.82
CA VAL A 112 -7.78 -24.48 -9.79
C VAL A 112 -8.04 -25.83 -10.44
N LEU A 113 -7.36 -26.86 -9.92
CA LEU A 113 -7.58 -28.24 -10.30
C LEU A 113 -8.68 -28.83 -9.39
N GLY A 114 -9.81 -29.24 -9.97
CA GLY A 114 -10.94 -29.80 -9.25
C GLY A 114 -12.01 -28.76 -8.83
N LYS A 115 -12.74 -29.08 -7.74
CA LYS A 115 -13.87 -28.28 -7.26
C LYS A 115 -13.40 -27.26 -6.22
N ALA A 116 -13.79 -26.00 -6.40
CA ALA A 116 -13.66 -24.96 -5.39
C ALA A 116 -14.81 -23.97 -5.49
N LYS A 117 -15.19 -23.35 -4.36
CA LYS A 117 -16.17 -22.26 -4.32
C LYS A 117 -15.43 -20.95 -4.19
N ALA A 118 -15.71 -19.98 -5.08
CA ALA A 118 -15.02 -18.69 -5.09
C ALA A 118 -15.12 -17.97 -3.74
N GLY A 119 -16.32 -17.91 -3.15
CA GLY A 119 -16.53 -17.27 -1.86
C GLY A 119 -15.75 -17.91 -0.70
N ASP A 120 -15.54 -19.23 -0.75
CA ASP A 120 -14.78 -19.99 0.25
C ASP A 120 -13.27 -19.72 0.15
N LEU A 121 -12.74 -19.65 -1.08
CA LEU A 121 -11.36 -19.25 -1.33
C LEU A 121 -11.13 -17.79 -0.95
N ALA A 122 -12.08 -16.91 -1.28
CA ALA A 122 -12.00 -15.49 -0.96
C ALA A 122 -12.00 -15.26 0.55
N ALA A 123 -12.88 -15.93 1.30
CA ALA A 123 -12.90 -15.87 2.76
C ALA A 123 -11.60 -16.41 3.36
N GLY A 124 -11.17 -17.62 2.95
CA GLY A 124 -9.94 -18.23 3.46
C GLY A 124 -8.69 -17.39 3.19
N PHE A 125 -8.60 -16.73 2.03
CA PHE A 125 -7.50 -15.82 1.74
C PHE A 125 -7.49 -14.58 2.64
N LEU A 126 -8.65 -13.98 2.91
CA LEU A 126 -8.75 -12.80 3.77
C LEU A 126 -8.42 -13.11 5.23
N ASP A 127 -8.85 -14.26 5.74
CA ASP A 127 -8.54 -14.71 7.11
C ASP A 127 -7.02 -14.97 7.29
N GLY A 128 -6.35 -15.33 6.20
CA GLY A 128 -4.90 -15.51 6.13
C GLY A 128 -4.52 -16.91 5.68
N ALA A 129 -3.44 -16.99 4.90
CA ALA A 129 -2.97 -18.26 4.38
C ALA A 129 -2.36 -19.13 5.49
N PRO A 130 -2.82 -20.38 5.68
CA PRO A 130 -2.10 -21.37 6.47
C PRO A 130 -0.70 -21.63 5.89
N PRO A 131 0.21 -22.24 6.68
CA PRO A 131 1.44 -22.82 6.15
C PRO A 131 1.13 -23.74 4.95
N ASP A 132 2.02 -23.76 3.95
CA ASP A 132 1.92 -24.55 2.70
C ASP A 132 0.83 -24.12 1.68
N CYS A 133 0.17 -22.98 1.91
CA CYS A 133 -0.71 -22.35 0.94
C CYS A 133 0.00 -21.21 0.18
N LEU A 134 -0.63 -20.74 -0.88
CA LEU A 134 -0.21 -19.56 -1.63
C LEU A 134 -0.10 -18.36 -0.69
N ASP A 135 1.12 -17.86 -0.52
CA ASP A 135 1.40 -16.66 0.27
C ASP A 135 1.78 -15.50 -0.66
N LEU A 136 0.78 -14.75 -1.10
CA LEU A 136 0.99 -13.51 -1.88
C LEU A 136 1.73 -12.44 -1.07
N GLY A 137 1.65 -12.51 0.25
CA GLY A 137 2.35 -11.63 1.16
C GLY A 137 3.84 -11.90 1.23
N ALA A 138 4.26 -13.15 1.17
CA ALA A 138 5.68 -13.49 1.04
C ALA A 138 6.24 -13.02 -0.30
N ILE A 139 5.47 -13.16 -1.39
CA ILE A 139 5.89 -12.75 -2.74
C ILE A 139 6.04 -11.23 -2.84
N SER A 140 4.99 -10.47 -2.49
CA SER A 140 5.00 -8.99 -2.48
C SER A 140 5.96 -8.44 -1.41
N GLY A 141 5.99 -9.13 -0.25
CA GLY A 141 7.00 -9.14 0.80
C GLY A 141 8.41 -8.89 0.28
N ARG A 142 8.92 -9.94 -0.34
CA ARG A 142 10.25 -10.03 -0.94
C ARG A 142 10.47 -8.99 -2.02
N PHE A 143 9.46 -8.67 -2.82
CA PHE A 143 9.64 -7.71 -3.90
C PHE A 143 9.84 -6.28 -3.38
N LEU A 144 9.14 -5.90 -2.31
CA LEU A 144 9.42 -4.65 -1.60
C LEU A 144 10.82 -4.66 -0.98
N ASP A 145 11.22 -5.78 -0.36
CA ASP A 145 12.52 -5.90 0.29
C ASP A 145 13.67 -5.77 -0.73
N LEU A 146 13.49 -6.30 -1.94
CA LEU A 146 14.44 -6.10 -3.05
C LEU A 146 14.63 -4.61 -3.36
N ALA A 147 13.54 -3.85 -3.53
CA ALA A 147 13.62 -2.40 -3.77
C ALA A 147 14.30 -1.67 -2.59
N GLN A 148 13.93 -2.02 -1.35
CA GLN A 148 14.49 -1.43 -0.13
C GLN A 148 15.96 -1.80 0.11
N SER A 149 16.44 -2.91 -0.46
CA SER A 149 17.83 -3.35 -0.34
C SER A 149 18.80 -2.62 -1.27
N SER A 150 18.28 -1.82 -2.21
CA SER A 150 19.07 -1.11 -3.22
C SER A 150 20.20 -0.30 -2.58
N PRO A 151 21.43 -0.37 -3.12
CA PRO A 151 22.58 0.39 -2.59
C PRO A 151 22.44 1.91 -2.80
N LEU A 152 21.45 2.35 -3.59
CA LEU A 152 21.15 3.76 -3.82
C LEU A 152 20.37 4.42 -2.67
N LEU A 153 19.94 3.62 -1.69
CA LEU A 153 19.22 4.08 -0.50
C LEU A 153 20.16 4.15 0.69
N ASP A 154 20.09 5.23 1.47
CA ASP A 154 20.99 5.46 2.61
C ASP A 154 20.64 4.66 3.88
N ARG A 155 19.51 3.94 3.87
CA ARG A 155 18.97 3.13 4.98
C ARG A 155 18.66 3.93 6.24
N ARG A 156 18.41 5.23 6.12
CA ARG A 156 18.14 6.15 7.24
C ARG A 156 16.78 6.81 7.09
N ALA A 157 15.71 6.06 7.32
CA ALA A 157 14.37 6.63 7.28
C ALA A 157 14.20 7.77 8.32
N PRO A 158 13.53 8.89 7.97
CA PRO A 158 13.39 10.06 8.84
C PRO A 158 12.61 9.79 10.14
N PHE A 159 11.80 8.72 10.16
CA PHE A 159 11.12 8.22 11.35
C PHE A 159 10.81 6.74 11.19
N ARG A 160 10.57 6.06 12.32
CA ARG A 160 10.31 4.61 12.34
C ARG A 160 8.81 4.32 12.41
N ILE A 161 8.29 3.72 11.36
CA ILE A 161 6.88 3.32 11.25
C ILE A 161 6.83 1.91 10.67
N PRO A 162 6.00 1.01 11.24
CA PRO A 162 5.88 -0.34 10.73
C PRO A 162 5.32 -0.36 9.30
N ARG A 163 5.70 -1.40 8.58
CA ARG A 163 5.08 -1.78 7.31
C ARG A 163 3.63 -2.21 7.57
N THR A 164 2.73 -1.86 6.67
CA THR A 164 1.35 -2.37 6.68
C THR A 164 1.14 -3.36 5.54
N ARG A 165 0.11 -4.19 5.69
CA ARG A 165 -0.31 -5.24 4.77
C ARG A 165 -1.81 -5.12 4.53
N LEU A 166 -2.18 -4.98 3.26
CA LEU A 166 -3.57 -4.98 2.78
C LEU A 166 -3.81 -6.22 1.93
N ARG A 167 -4.57 -7.18 2.45
CA ARG A 167 -5.10 -8.30 1.67
C ARG A 167 -6.37 -7.88 0.98
N TRP A 168 -6.56 -8.29 -0.26
CA TRP A 168 -7.78 -7.95 -0.97
C TRP A 168 -8.27 -9.08 -1.87
N VAL A 169 -9.57 -9.15 -2.01
CA VAL A 169 -10.26 -10.04 -2.94
C VAL A 169 -11.27 -9.24 -3.72
N THR A 170 -11.46 -9.64 -4.97
CA THR A 170 -12.49 -9.11 -5.84
C THR A 170 -13.27 -10.26 -6.43
N GLU A 171 -14.59 -10.11 -6.42
CA GLU A 171 -15.56 -11.07 -6.95
C GLU A 171 -16.54 -10.35 -7.87
N VAL A 172 -17.10 -11.08 -8.83
CA VAL A 172 -18.15 -10.54 -9.69
C VAL A 172 -19.44 -10.43 -8.88
N GLY A 173 -20.07 -9.26 -8.85
CA GLY A 173 -21.29 -9.02 -8.09
C GLY A 173 -21.74 -7.56 -8.08
N GLU A 174 -22.72 -7.25 -7.25
CA GLU A 174 -23.22 -5.88 -7.07
C GLU A 174 -22.11 -4.95 -6.53
N PRO A 175 -21.92 -3.75 -7.09
CA PRO A 175 -20.86 -2.83 -6.70
C PRO A 175 -20.82 -2.58 -5.20
N SER A 176 -19.78 -3.08 -4.54
CA SER A 176 -19.55 -2.79 -3.12
C SER A 176 -18.09 -2.94 -2.75
N ILE A 177 -17.68 -2.22 -1.72
CA ILE A 177 -16.35 -2.31 -1.13
C ILE A 177 -16.48 -2.36 0.38
N ARG A 178 -15.76 -3.28 1.01
CA ARG A 178 -15.66 -3.42 2.46
C ARG A 178 -14.21 -3.42 2.85
N PHE A 179 -13.82 -2.38 3.59
CA PHE A 179 -12.51 -2.27 4.22
C PHE A 179 -12.62 -2.69 5.69
N THR A 180 -11.65 -3.45 6.20
CA THR A 180 -11.64 -3.93 7.58
C THR A 180 -10.23 -3.87 8.14
N LEU A 181 -10.09 -3.24 9.30
CA LEU A 181 -8.87 -3.20 10.11
C LEU A 181 -8.90 -4.40 11.06
N HIS A 182 -7.90 -5.28 10.99
CA HIS A 182 -7.76 -6.41 11.92
C HIS A 182 -6.77 -6.12 13.04
N SER A 183 -5.68 -5.45 12.71
CA SER A 183 -4.63 -5.01 13.63
C SER A 183 -3.90 -3.79 13.07
N ASP A 184 -2.95 -3.25 13.84
CA ASP A 184 -2.11 -2.12 13.43
C ASP A 184 -1.35 -2.35 12.12
N GLN A 185 -1.15 -3.60 11.71
CA GLN A 185 -0.39 -3.97 10.50
C GLN A 185 -1.24 -4.68 9.43
N VAL A 186 -2.36 -5.32 9.77
CA VAL A 186 -3.12 -6.14 8.83
C VAL A 186 -4.52 -5.55 8.55
N ARG A 187 -4.81 -5.37 7.26
CA ARG A 187 -6.10 -4.93 6.74
C ARG A 187 -6.59 -5.89 5.68
N THR A 188 -7.92 -5.96 5.53
CA THR A 188 -8.56 -6.71 4.45
C THR A 188 -9.54 -5.85 3.67
N VAL A 189 -9.63 -6.09 2.37
CA VAL A 189 -10.60 -5.47 1.47
C VAL A 189 -11.34 -6.55 0.70
N ARG A 190 -12.67 -6.44 0.67
CA ARG A 190 -13.52 -7.22 -0.22
C ARG A 190 -14.22 -6.28 -1.18
N ILE A 191 -14.04 -6.53 -2.48
CA ILE A 191 -14.66 -5.75 -3.56
C ILE A 191 -15.61 -6.68 -4.32
N ALA A 192 -16.87 -6.29 -4.46
CA ALA A 192 -17.75 -6.86 -5.46
C ALA A 192 -17.81 -5.86 -6.63
N HIS A 193 -17.52 -6.35 -7.84
CA HIS A 193 -17.42 -5.55 -9.05
C HIS A 193 -18.30 -6.17 -10.15
N PRO A 194 -19.06 -5.39 -10.95
CA PRO A 194 -19.95 -5.96 -11.97
C PRO A 194 -19.22 -6.72 -13.07
N GLU A 195 -18.00 -6.29 -13.41
CA GLU A 195 -17.23 -6.83 -14.52
C GLU A 195 -16.14 -7.80 -14.04
N PRO A 196 -15.60 -8.63 -14.95
CA PRO A 196 -14.42 -9.43 -14.66
C PRO A 196 -13.23 -8.57 -14.20
N PHE A 197 -12.29 -9.22 -13.50
CA PHE A 197 -11.10 -8.55 -12.98
C PHE A 197 -10.29 -7.84 -14.08
N THR A 198 -9.91 -6.59 -13.81
CA THR A 198 -8.90 -5.86 -14.57
C THR A 198 -7.77 -5.40 -13.65
N PRO A 199 -6.55 -5.14 -14.18
CA PRO A 199 -5.44 -4.59 -13.39
C PRO A 199 -5.74 -3.25 -12.69
N ALA A 200 -6.79 -2.53 -13.13
CA ALA A 200 -7.24 -1.30 -12.48
C ALA A 200 -7.76 -1.55 -11.05
N LEU A 201 -8.35 -2.72 -10.77
CA LEU A 201 -8.76 -3.09 -9.40
C LEU A 201 -7.56 -3.31 -8.48
N ALA A 202 -6.45 -3.84 -9.00
CA ALA A 202 -5.21 -3.92 -8.24
C ALA A 202 -4.65 -2.51 -7.94
N ALA A 203 -4.69 -1.60 -8.92
CA ALA A 203 -4.30 -0.20 -8.73
C ALA A 203 -5.16 0.52 -7.68
N LEU A 204 -6.48 0.28 -7.67
CA LEU A 204 -7.37 0.78 -6.61
C LEU A 204 -6.95 0.28 -5.22
N CYS A 205 -6.59 -1.01 -5.09
CA CYS A 205 -6.15 -1.56 -3.82
C CYS A 205 -4.78 -1.02 -3.39
N GLU A 206 -3.88 -0.73 -4.34
CA GLU A 206 -2.60 -0.08 -4.09
C GLU A 206 -2.78 1.37 -3.61
N ASP A 207 -3.66 2.14 -4.26
CA ASP A 207 -4.02 3.50 -3.85
C ASP A 207 -4.63 3.50 -2.44
N LEU A 208 -5.51 2.54 -2.15
CA LEU A 208 -6.10 2.37 -0.83
C LEU A 208 -5.06 2.01 0.24
N ALA A 209 -4.15 1.08 -0.06
CA ALA A 209 -3.07 0.69 0.83
C ALA A 209 -2.10 1.84 1.12
N LEU A 210 -1.89 2.76 0.17
CA LEU A 210 -1.06 3.94 0.35
C LEU A 210 -1.71 4.91 1.33
N HIS A 211 -2.96 5.29 1.08
CA HIS A 211 -3.65 6.31 1.87
C HIS A 211 -3.99 5.82 3.28
N ASP A 212 -4.38 4.55 3.44
CA ASP A 212 -4.54 3.96 4.78
C ASP A 212 -3.22 3.96 5.57
N TRP A 213 -2.09 3.66 4.90
CA TRP A 213 -0.77 3.74 5.53
C TRP A 213 -0.41 5.17 5.92
N LEU A 214 -0.65 6.16 5.06
CA LEU A 214 -0.42 7.58 5.37
C LEU A 214 -1.24 8.01 6.60
N LEU A 215 -2.53 7.68 6.62
CA LEU A 215 -3.42 8.01 7.72
C LEU A 215 -2.98 7.36 9.03
N THR A 216 -2.70 6.06 9.01
CA THR A 216 -2.18 5.31 10.16
C THR A 216 -0.87 5.92 10.66
N THR A 217 0.03 6.26 9.73
CA THR A 217 1.34 6.83 10.04
C THR A 217 1.22 8.17 10.74
N LEU A 218 0.40 9.07 10.19
CA LEU A 218 0.20 10.40 10.75
C LEU A 218 -0.42 10.33 12.15
N LEU A 219 -1.38 9.43 12.35
CA LEU A 219 -1.99 9.17 13.66
C LEU A 219 -0.93 8.74 14.69
N VAL A 220 -0.08 7.77 14.35
CA VAL A 220 1.02 7.32 15.23
C VAL A 220 2.01 8.44 15.54
N LEU A 221 2.34 9.29 14.56
CA LEU A 221 3.25 10.43 14.78
C LEU A 221 2.63 11.48 15.71
N VAL A 222 1.34 11.80 15.54
CA VAL A 222 0.60 12.72 16.41
C VAL A 222 0.53 12.21 17.85
N GLU A 223 0.26 10.92 18.04
CA GLU A 223 0.26 10.29 19.36
C GLU A 223 1.64 10.35 20.03
N ARG A 224 2.71 9.98 19.30
CA ARG A 224 4.09 10.01 19.81
C ARG A 224 4.61 11.42 20.09
N ALA A 225 4.07 12.43 19.41
CA ALA A 225 4.39 13.82 19.65
C ALA A 225 3.92 14.29 21.04
N GLY A 226 2.86 13.67 21.60
CA GLY A 226 2.32 14.06 22.90
C GLY A 226 1.73 15.46 22.88
N ILE A 227 0.98 15.81 21.83
CA ILE A 227 0.35 17.13 21.71
C ILE A 227 -0.54 17.39 22.93
N GLY A 228 -0.24 18.44 23.69
CA GLY A 228 -0.93 18.82 24.93
C GLY A 228 -0.29 18.29 26.22
N SER A 229 0.65 17.35 26.13
CA SER A 229 1.39 16.82 27.30
C SER A 229 2.90 17.11 27.26
N ALA A 230 3.49 17.20 26.07
CA ALA A 230 4.90 17.55 25.88
C ALA A 230 5.09 19.07 25.70
N PRO A 231 6.28 19.63 26.02
CA PRO A 231 6.61 21.01 25.68
C PRO A 231 6.44 21.27 24.18
N GLY A 232 5.88 22.43 23.82
CA GLY A 232 5.50 22.75 22.44
C GLY A 232 6.63 22.60 21.41
N ALA A 233 7.85 22.97 21.77
CA ALA A 233 9.03 22.82 20.90
C ALA A 233 9.39 21.35 20.64
N GLN A 234 9.25 20.49 21.66
CA GLN A 234 9.51 19.06 21.52
C GLN A 234 8.43 18.38 20.67
N ALA A 235 7.16 18.74 20.87
CA ALA A 235 6.06 18.25 20.05
C ALA A 235 6.22 18.68 18.58
N ALA A 236 6.54 19.95 18.33
CA ALA A 236 6.77 20.48 16.98
C ALA A 236 7.96 19.78 16.29
N ALA A 237 9.08 19.59 17.00
CA ALA A 237 10.25 18.89 16.45
C ALA A 237 9.93 17.43 16.06
N LYS A 238 9.11 16.72 16.84
CA LYS A 238 8.66 15.36 16.51
C LYS A 238 7.71 15.30 15.31
N LEU A 239 6.97 16.38 15.04
CA LEU A 239 5.98 16.46 13.95
C LEU A 239 6.56 16.99 12.64
N ALA A 240 7.67 17.73 12.67
CA ALA A 240 8.29 18.30 11.47
C ALA A 240 8.47 17.28 10.33
N PRO A 241 8.93 16.03 10.57
CA PRO A 241 9.05 15.05 9.50
C PRO A 241 7.74 14.68 8.81
N ALA A 242 6.59 14.78 9.50
CA ALA A 242 5.29 14.53 8.86
C ALA A 242 4.99 15.61 7.81
N VAL A 243 5.28 16.87 8.14
CA VAL A 243 5.09 18.01 7.22
C VAL A 243 5.99 17.86 5.99
N ASP A 244 7.27 17.59 6.23
CA ASP A 244 8.28 17.54 5.18
C ASP A 244 8.16 16.30 4.27
N HIS A 245 7.56 15.22 4.76
CA HIS A 245 7.66 13.91 4.08
C HIS A 245 6.33 13.24 3.76
N LEU A 246 5.24 13.58 4.45
CA LEU A 246 3.98 12.84 4.35
C LEU A 246 2.82 13.70 3.88
N LEU A 247 2.69 14.94 4.37
CA LEU A 247 1.46 15.71 4.20
C LEU A 247 1.11 15.95 2.72
N HIS A 248 2.13 16.18 1.89
CA HIS A 248 1.98 16.42 0.46
C HIS A 248 1.67 15.15 -0.36
N LEU A 249 1.73 13.96 0.26
CA LEU A 249 1.48 12.67 -0.41
C LEU A 249 -0.01 12.30 -0.48
N TRP A 250 -0.87 13.05 0.22
CA TRP A 250 -2.31 12.76 0.27
C TRP A 250 -3.00 13.19 -1.02
N MET A 251 -3.13 12.24 -1.95
CA MET A 251 -3.77 12.43 -3.27
C MET A 251 -4.72 11.25 -3.55
N PRO A 252 -5.79 11.09 -2.74
CA PRO A 252 -6.66 9.93 -2.78
C PRO A 252 -7.37 9.77 -4.14
N GLY A 253 -7.32 8.58 -4.72
CA GLY A 253 -7.92 8.28 -6.03
C GLY A 253 -7.17 8.86 -7.24
N ALA A 254 -6.05 9.55 -7.05
CA ALA A 254 -5.31 10.21 -8.13
C ALA A 254 -4.83 9.29 -9.26
N HIS A 255 -4.57 8.03 -8.93
CA HIS A 255 -4.08 7.02 -9.87
C HIS A 255 -5.14 5.94 -10.18
N VAL A 256 -6.38 6.19 -9.78
CA VAL A 256 -7.51 5.29 -9.97
C VAL A 256 -8.32 5.75 -11.19
N GLY A 257 -8.72 4.81 -12.05
CA GLY A 257 -9.56 5.12 -13.21
C GLY A 257 -10.95 5.59 -12.79
N GLU A 258 -11.57 6.45 -13.60
CA GLU A 258 -12.87 7.07 -13.31
C GLU A 258 -13.98 6.05 -13.00
N SER A 259 -13.99 4.90 -13.69
CA SER A 259 -14.95 3.81 -13.44
C SER A 259 -14.87 3.19 -12.04
N LEU A 260 -13.75 3.40 -11.33
CA LEU A 260 -13.52 2.90 -9.98
C LEU A 260 -13.63 4.00 -8.90
N ALA A 261 -13.83 5.26 -9.29
CA ALA A 261 -14.02 6.38 -8.35
C ALA A 261 -15.15 6.13 -7.33
N PRO A 262 -16.31 5.52 -7.68
CA PRO A 262 -17.38 5.27 -6.71
C PRO A 262 -16.96 4.39 -5.51
N TYR A 263 -16.01 3.46 -5.69
CA TYR A 263 -15.49 2.65 -4.59
C TYR A 263 -14.70 3.52 -3.60
N TRP A 264 -13.89 4.43 -4.13
CA TRP A 264 -13.13 5.37 -3.33
C TRP A 264 -14.04 6.31 -2.54
N GLU A 265 -15.03 6.91 -3.21
CA GLU A 265 -16.03 7.78 -2.60
C GLU A 265 -16.84 7.08 -1.49
N SER A 266 -17.13 5.78 -1.66
CA SER A 266 -17.81 4.99 -0.63
C SER A 266 -16.99 4.92 0.66
N LEU A 267 -15.68 4.64 0.55
CA LEU A 267 -14.75 4.62 1.68
C LEU A 267 -14.55 6.02 2.30
N ASP A 268 -14.51 7.05 1.47
CA ASP A 268 -14.41 8.42 1.96
C ASP A 268 -15.69 8.91 2.64
N ARG A 269 -16.85 8.33 2.30
CA ARG A 269 -18.10 8.62 3.02
C ARG A 269 -18.13 7.95 4.39
N ARG A 270 -17.75 6.68 4.45
CA ARG A 270 -17.66 5.86 5.67
C ARG A 270 -16.57 4.81 5.44
N PRO A 271 -15.39 4.91 6.08
CA PRO A 271 -15.06 5.57 7.36
C PRO A 271 -14.64 7.06 7.38
N GLY A 272 -14.49 7.74 6.24
CA GLY A 272 -14.14 9.18 6.26
C GLY A 272 -12.64 9.48 6.22
N PHE A 273 -11.88 8.79 5.37
CA PHE A 273 -10.41 8.90 5.28
C PHE A 273 -9.93 10.34 5.10
N THR A 274 -10.47 11.07 4.14
CA THR A 274 -10.07 12.47 3.85
C THR A 274 -10.43 13.40 5.00
N ARG A 275 -11.58 13.18 5.65
CA ARG A 275 -11.96 13.98 6.83
C ARG A 275 -11.00 13.74 7.99
N GLN A 276 -10.66 12.48 8.28
CA GLN A 276 -9.71 12.14 9.34
C GLN A 276 -8.32 12.72 9.04
N TRP A 277 -7.87 12.60 7.80
CA TRP A 277 -6.60 13.19 7.35
C TRP A 277 -6.56 14.69 7.59
N ARG A 278 -7.57 15.44 7.13
CA ARG A 278 -7.64 16.90 7.31
C ARG A 278 -7.59 17.29 8.78
N THR A 279 -8.33 16.61 9.65
CA THR A 279 -8.27 16.87 11.10
C THR A 279 -6.87 16.66 11.68
N LEU A 280 -6.14 15.63 11.23
CA LEU A 280 -4.76 15.40 11.68
C LEU A 280 -3.80 16.44 11.10
N GLU A 281 -3.95 16.79 9.82
CA GLU A 281 -3.18 17.83 9.13
C GLU A 281 -3.31 19.19 9.83
N ASP A 282 -4.54 19.60 10.14
CA ASP A 282 -4.83 20.83 10.87
C ASP A 282 -4.17 20.81 12.26
N ARG A 283 -4.34 19.71 13.00
CA ARG A 283 -3.72 19.54 14.32
C ARG A 283 -2.19 19.64 14.29
N VAL A 284 -1.55 19.08 13.26
CA VAL A 284 -0.10 19.17 13.08
C VAL A 284 0.32 20.61 12.77
N ARG A 285 -0.36 21.27 11.83
CA ARG A 285 -0.06 22.65 11.44
C ARG A 285 -0.24 23.62 12.60
N ASP A 286 -1.32 23.49 13.35
CA ASP A 286 -1.61 24.33 14.51
C ASP A 286 -0.51 24.20 15.57
N GLN A 287 -0.07 22.97 15.86
CA GLN A 287 1.00 22.75 16.85
C GLN A 287 2.33 23.38 16.42
N VAL A 288 2.67 23.32 15.13
CA VAL A 288 3.89 23.95 14.59
C VAL A 288 3.76 25.48 14.59
N ALA A 289 2.60 26.02 14.24
CA ALA A 289 2.34 27.45 14.23
C ALA A 289 2.40 28.05 15.65
N LEU A 290 1.73 27.43 16.62
CA LEU A 290 1.75 27.86 18.03
C LEU A 290 3.16 27.87 18.62
N ASN A 291 3.97 26.86 18.29
CA ASN A 291 5.38 26.84 18.72
C ASN A 291 6.17 28.00 18.12
N THR A 292 5.98 28.29 16.82
CA THR A 292 6.63 29.43 16.14
C THR A 292 6.25 30.76 16.79
N LEU A 293 4.96 30.97 17.08
CA LEU A 293 4.48 32.19 17.77
C LEU A 293 5.07 32.32 19.18
N THR A 294 5.22 31.21 19.90
CA THR A 294 5.82 31.18 21.24
C THR A 294 7.30 31.58 21.18
N LEU A 295 8.05 31.07 20.20
CA LEU A 295 9.47 31.43 20.03
C LEU A 295 9.64 32.92 19.65
N LEU A 296 8.77 33.45 18.79
CA LEU A 296 8.77 34.86 18.41
C LEU A 296 8.44 35.78 19.59
N SER A 297 7.49 35.40 20.45
CA SER A 297 7.12 36.19 21.63
C SER A 297 8.25 36.24 22.66
N ILE A 298 8.94 35.12 22.90
CA ILE A 298 10.12 35.05 23.78
C ILE A 298 11.25 35.95 23.25
N THR A 299 11.50 35.90 21.94
CA THR A 299 12.55 36.72 21.29
C THR A 299 12.23 38.22 21.42
N ALA A 300 10.96 38.60 21.19
CA ALA A 300 10.50 39.98 21.34
C ALA A 300 10.60 40.49 22.79
N GLN A 301 10.30 39.65 23.78
CA GLN A 301 10.42 40.01 25.20
C GLN A 301 11.89 40.15 25.64
N THR A 302 12.78 39.31 25.12
CA THR A 302 14.22 39.38 25.41
C THR A 302 14.84 40.63 24.81
N GLY A 303 14.47 41.00 23.58
CA GLY A 303 14.90 42.24 22.94
C GLY A 303 14.45 43.52 23.66
N ARG A 304 13.27 43.50 24.31
CA ARG A 304 12.78 44.64 25.13
C ARG A 304 13.45 44.76 26.50
N ARG A 305 14.06 43.70 27.04
CA ARG A 305 14.77 43.74 28.33
C ARG A 305 16.24 44.19 28.21
N CYS A 306 16.77 44.25 27.00
CA CYS A 306 18.13 44.71 26.71
C CYS A 306 18.19 46.17 26.20
N GLN A 307 17.05 46.87 26.18
CA GLN A 307 16.93 48.32 25.96
C GLN A 307 16.61 49.00 27.28
#